data_AF-A0A813J592-F1
#
_entry.id   AF-A0A813J592-F1
#
_cell.length_a   1.000
_cell.length_b   1.000
_cell.length_c   1.000
_cell.angle_alpha   90.00
_cell.angle_beta   90.00
_cell.angle_gamma   90.00
#
_symmetry.space_group_name_H-M   'P 1'
#
loop_
_entity.id
_entity.type
_entity.pdbx_description
1 polymer ?
#
loop_
_entity_poly.entity_id
_entity_poly.type
_entity_poly.pdbx_seq_one_letter_code
_entity_poly.pdbx_strand_id
1 'polypeptide(L)'
;ASEDEQEVKPHLAGNAGSGKKVQKRAEQMAQLLERQREKEKVQDLVSGAKKAQREAKKGTEEEAQDRPVAATTVVGEPPEGSVCGVCKKDFESRSKLFQHIKATGHALLKPSPTESEEKGKKKKR
;
A
#
# COMPACT_ATOMS: atom_id res chain seq x y z
N ALA A 1 72.83 -12.41 -14.75
CA ALA A 1 71.51 -12.45 -15.38
C ALA A 1 70.74 -11.27 -14.81
N SER A 2 70.69 -10.19 -15.58
CA SER A 2 70.00 -8.94 -15.22
C SER A 2 68.79 -8.89 -16.15
N GLU A 3 67.61 -9.13 -15.60
CA GLU A 3 66.37 -9.16 -16.37
C GLU A 3 65.85 -7.72 -16.48
N ASP A 4 65.90 -7.22 -17.72
CA ASP A 4 65.46 -5.92 -18.20
C ASP A 4 63.92 -5.90 -18.25
N GLU A 5 63.27 -5.46 -17.17
CA GLU A 5 61.83 -5.17 -17.16
C GLU A 5 61.54 -3.91 -17.99
N GLN A 6 61.33 -4.09 -19.29
CA GLN A 6 60.76 -3.06 -20.15
C GLN A 6 59.26 -2.89 -19.86
N GLU A 7 58.97 -1.88 -19.05
CA GLU A 7 57.62 -1.37 -18.81
C GLU A 7 57.05 -0.75 -20.10
N VAL A 8 56.23 -1.52 -20.83
CA VAL A 8 55.52 -1.07 -22.03
C VAL A 8 54.37 -0.16 -21.61
N LYS A 9 54.59 1.16 -21.65
CA LYS A 9 53.57 2.17 -21.40
C LYS A 9 52.50 2.15 -22.51
N PRO A 10 51.22 1.87 -22.21
CA PRO A 10 50.17 1.98 -23.20
C PRO A 10 49.87 3.47 -23.47
N HIS A 11 50.18 3.90 -24.70
CA HIS A 11 49.73 5.17 -25.26
C HIS A 11 48.20 5.16 -25.41
N LEU A 12 47.48 5.66 -24.41
CA LEU A 12 46.03 5.88 -24.49
C LEU A 12 45.78 7.24 -25.14
N ALA A 13 45.69 7.25 -26.47
CA ALA A 13 45.16 8.39 -27.22
C ALA A 13 43.68 8.59 -26.86
N GLY A 14 43.41 9.71 -26.17
CA GLY A 14 42.09 10.10 -25.69
C GLY A 14 41.13 10.44 -26.83
N ASN A 15 40.10 9.61 -27.00
CA ASN A 15 38.96 9.91 -27.86
C ASN A 15 37.88 10.62 -27.03
N ALA A 16 37.97 11.95 -26.92
CA ALA A 16 37.18 12.79 -26.01
C ALA A 16 35.66 12.89 -26.32
N GLY A 17 35.18 12.26 -27.40
CA GLY A 17 33.76 12.27 -27.79
C GLY A 17 32.90 11.13 -27.22
N SER A 18 33.51 10.03 -26.79
CA SER A 18 32.78 8.80 -26.41
C SER A 18 32.39 8.71 -24.92
N GLY A 19 32.96 9.57 -24.08
CA GLY A 19 32.80 9.51 -22.62
C GLY A 19 31.36 9.75 -22.14
N LYS A 20 30.64 10.70 -22.76
CA LYS A 20 29.27 11.06 -22.34
C LYS A 20 28.27 9.91 -22.52
N LYS A 21 28.45 9.08 -23.56
CA LYS A 21 27.58 7.93 -23.83
C LYS A 21 27.88 6.75 -22.89
N VAL A 22 29.16 6.54 -22.55
CA VAL A 22 29.59 5.53 -21.58
C VAL A 22 29.11 5.89 -20.18
N GLN A 23 29.22 7.17 -19.79
CA GLN A 23 28.75 7.67 -18.51
C GLN A 23 27.24 7.46 -18.33
N LYS A 24 26.43 7.84 -19.33
CA LYS A 24 24.98 7.63 -19.32
C LYS A 24 24.57 6.16 -19.17
N ARG A 25 25.33 5.23 -19.76
CA ARG A 25 25.08 3.78 -19.63
C ARG A 25 25.42 3.27 -18.23
N ALA A 26 26.49 3.77 -17.62
CA ALA A 26 26.86 3.45 -16.25
C ALA A 26 25.80 3.95 -15.24
N GLU A 27 25.32 5.17 -15.42
CA GLU A 27 24.24 5.74 -14.59
C GLU A 27 22.94 4.94 -14.71
N GLN A 28 22.58 4.51 -15.93
CA GLN A 28 21.39 3.69 -16.15
C GLN A 28 21.50 2.31 -15.48
N MET A 29 22.69 1.69 -15.50
CA MET A 29 22.95 0.42 -14.79
C MET A 29 22.88 0.60 -13.27
N ALA A 30 23.43 1.70 -12.73
CA ALA A 30 23.35 2.02 -11.32
C ALA A 30 21.89 2.19 -10.84
N GLN A 31 21.06 2.91 -11.59
CA GLN A 31 19.64 3.06 -11.26
C GLN A 31 18.88 1.73 -11.26
N LEU A 32 19.20 0.81 -12.17
CA LEU A 32 18.56 -0.51 -12.18
C LEU A 32 18.94 -1.36 -10.97
N LEU A 33 20.21 -1.30 -10.54
CA LEU A 33 20.67 -1.99 -9.33
C LEU A 33 20.02 -1.41 -8.06
N GLU A 34 19.90 -0.09 -7.98
CA GLU A 34 19.21 0.56 -6.86
C GLU A 34 17.73 0.16 -6.81
N ARG A 35 17.04 0.20 -7.96
CA ARG A 35 15.64 -0.24 -8.06
C ARG A 35 15.47 -1.72 -7.71
N GLN A 36 16.46 -2.58 -8.00
CA GLN A 36 16.43 -3.99 -7.57
C GLN A 36 16.58 -4.11 -6.05
N ARG A 37 17.51 -3.38 -5.44
CA ARG A 37 17.69 -3.34 -3.98
C ARG A 37 16.43 -2.86 -3.27
N GLU A 38 15.76 -1.83 -3.79
CA GLU A 38 14.50 -1.35 -3.22
C GLU A 38 13.39 -2.40 -3.29
N LYS A 39 13.28 -3.13 -4.41
CA LYS A 39 12.32 -4.23 -4.56
C LYS A 39 12.59 -5.36 -3.56
N GLU A 40 13.86 -5.73 -3.36
CA GLU A 40 14.25 -6.76 -2.38
C GLU A 40 13.89 -6.32 -0.96
N LYS A 41 14.16 -5.06 -0.61
CA LYS A 41 13.77 -4.49 0.70
C LYS A 41 12.26 -4.50 0.92
N VAL A 42 11.48 -4.11 -0.09
CA VAL A 42 10.00 -4.16 -0.01
C VAL A 42 9.51 -5.61 0.14
N GLN A 43 10.12 -6.55 -0.58
CA GLN A 43 9.77 -7.96 -0.50
C GLN A 43 10.04 -8.55 0.89
N ASP A 44 11.16 -8.17 1.53
CA ASP A 44 11.50 -8.61 2.89
C ASP A 44 10.51 -8.06 3.92
N LEU A 45 10.16 -6.76 3.84
CA LEU A 45 9.16 -6.13 4.70
C LEU A 45 7.78 -6.79 4.58
N VAL A 46 7.33 -7.09 3.35
CA VAL A 46 6.05 -7.76 3.11
C VAL A 46 6.06 -9.19 3.68
N SER A 47 7.17 -9.91 3.51
CA SER A 47 7.32 -11.27 4.02
C SER A 47 7.33 -11.30 5.55
N GLY A 48 8.04 -10.35 6.19
CA GLY A 48 8.04 -10.16 7.64
C GLY A 48 6.65 -9.82 8.19
N ALA A 49 5.95 -8.86 7.59
CA ALA A 49 4.60 -8.48 8.01
C ALA A 49 3.59 -9.64 7.87
N LYS A 50 3.68 -10.41 6.78
CA LYS A 50 2.82 -11.58 6.56
C LYS A 50 3.10 -12.71 7.55
N LYS A 51 4.36 -12.90 7.96
CA LYS A 51 4.75 -13.86 9.00
C LYS A 51 4.19 -13.44 10.36
N ALA A 52 4.40 -12.18 10.77
CA ALA A 52 3.86 -11.65 12.02
C ALA A 52 2.33 -11.75 12.09
N GLN A 53 1.63 -11.51 10.97
CA GLN A 53 0.17 -11.66 10.89
C GLN A 53 -0.28 -13.12 11.09
N ARG A 54 0.50 -14.11 10.65
CA ARG A 54 0.19 -15.54 10.86
C ARG A 54 0.42 -15.96 12.31
N GLU A 55 1.45 -15.44 12.95
CA GLU A 55 1.73 -15.72 14.37
C GLU A 55 0.67 -15.09 15.28
N ALA A 56 0.23 -13.85 14.98
CA ALA A 56 -0.87 -13.21 15.71
C ALA A 56 -2.23 -13.93 15.54
N LYS A 57 -2.48 -14.57 14.39
CA LYS A 57 -3.71 -15.35 14.17
C LYS A 57 -3.67 -16.76 14.75
N LYS A 58 -2.49 -17.37 14.90
CA LYS A 58 -2.36 -18.75 15.41
C LYS A 58 -2.46 -18.84 16.94
N GLY A 59 -2.30 -17.73 17.66
CA GLY A 59 -2.40 -17.67 19.12
C GLY A 59 -3.82 -17.48 19.69
N THR A 60 -4.88 -17.49 18.87
CA THR A 60 -6.26 -17.24 19.32
C THR A 60 -7.21 -18.43 19.16
N GLU A 61 -6.72 -19.61 18.79
CA GLU A 61 -7.54 -20.82 18.59
C GLU A 61 -7.29 -21.97 19.59
N GLU A 62 -6.40 -21.82 20.57
CA GLU A 62 -6.09 -22.88 21.55
C GLU A 62 -6.61 -22.63 22.98
N GLU A 63 -7.54 -21.69 23.18
CA GLU A 63 -8.32 -21.55 24.43
C GLU A 63 -9.82 -21.46 24.11
N ALA A 64 -10.34 -22.45 23.39
CA ALA A 64 -11.77 -22.61 23.15
C ALA A 64 -12.15 -24.10 22.99
N GLN A 65 -11.68 -24.95 23.89
CA GLN A 65 -12.40 -26.17 24.25
C GLN A 65 -12.90 -25.99 25.68
N ASP A 66 -14.22 -26.00 25.83
CA ASP A 66 -15.00 -25.76 27.06
C ASP A 66 -15.40 -24.30 27.34
N ARG A 67 -16.26 -23.76 26.46
CA ARG A 67 -17.33 -22.87 26.93
C ARG A 67 -18.54 -22.93 26.00
N PRO A 68 -19.76 -23.14 26.54
CA PRO A 68 -20.94 -23.48 25.78
C PRO A 68 -21.41 -22.33 24.89
N VAL A 69 -22.01 -22.73 23.77
CA VAL A 69 -22.90 -21.97 22.90
C VAL A 69 -23.98 -21.23 23.71
N ALA A 70 -23.66 -20.04 24.19
CA ALA A 70 -24.64 -18.98 24.43
C ALA A 70 -24.36 -17.94 23.33
N ALA A 71 -25.14 -17.89 22.25
CA ALA A 71 -26.43 -17.19 22.29
C ALA A 71 -26.36 -15.97 23.22
N THR A 72 -25.32 -15.14 23.08
CA THR A 72 -25.36 -13.77 23.58
C THR A 72 -26.25 -13.02 22.60
N THR A 73 -27.54 -13.16 22.85
CA THR A 73 -28.55 -12.14 22.68
C THR A 73 -27.98 -10.85 23.27
N VAL A 74 -27.17 -10.14 22.49
CA VAL A 74 -26.91 -8.73 22.72
C VAL A 74 -28.24 -8.07 22.43
N VAL A 75 -29.09 -8.01 23.46
CA VAL A 75 -30.14 -7.00 23.61
C VAL A 75 -29.41 -5.68 23.87
N GLY A 76 -28.60 -5.27 22.91
CA GLY A 76 -28.11 -3.93 22.75
C GLY A 76 -28.93 -3.41 21.59
N GLU A 77 -29.90 -2.57 21.93
CA GLU A 77 -30.62 -1.64 21.05
C GLU A 77 -30.13 -1.71 19.60
N PRO A 78 -30.91 -2.29 18.67
CA PRO A 78 -30.48 -2.45 17.29
C PRO A 78 -30.05 -1.07 16.80
N PRO A 79 -28.81 -0.88 16.31
CA PRO A 79 -28.39 0.42 15.78
C PRO A 79 -29.37 0.77 14.68
N GLU A 80 -30.23 1.72 14.99
CA GLU A 80 -31.39 2.05 14.20
C GLU A 80 -30.92 2.45 12.80
N GLY A 81 -31.30 1.63 11.80
CA GLY A 81 -31.16 2.00 10.39
C GLY A 81 -29.98 1.39 9.65
N SER A 82 -30.06 0.10 9.35
CA SER A 82 -29.43 -0.46 8.15
C SER A 82 -30.45 -0.53 7.01
N VAL A 83 -31.06 0.60 6.65
CA VAL A 83 -32.05 0.69 5.56
C VAL A 83 -31.41 1.32 4.32
N CYS A 84 -31.67 0.77 3.13
CA CYS A 84 -31.18 1.38 1.90
C CYS A 84 -31.96 2.66 1.58
N GLY A 85 -31.27 3.80 1.42
CA GLY A 85 -31.94 5.07 1.09
C GLY A 85 -32.64 5.11 -0.28
N VAL A 86 -32.30 4.20 -1.20
CA VAL A 86 -32.86 4.15 -2.56
C VAL A 86 -34.12 3.28 -2.61
N CYS A 87 -34.01 2.03 -2.13
CA CYS A 87 -35.10 1.05 -2.22
C CYS A 87 -35.82 0.81 -0.88
N LYS A 88 -35.37 1.46 0.20
CA LYS A 88 -35.92 1.39 1.57
C LYS A 88 -36.03 -0.02 2.16
N LYS A 89 -35.21 -0.96 1.68
CA LYS A 89 -35.11 -2.31 2.27
C LYS A 89 -34.31 -2.28 3.56
N ASP A 90 -34.79 -3.01 4.56
CA ASP A 90 -34.15 -3.24 5.84
C ASP A 90 -33.15 -4.39 5.73
N PHE A 91 -32.02 -4.24 6.40
CA PHE A 91 -30.97 -5.24 6.44
C PHE A 91 -30.60 -5.57 7.87
N GLU A 92 -30.33 -6.85 8.12
CA GLU A 92 -29.91 -7.39 9.42
C GLU A 92 -28.55 -6.81 9.89
N SER A 93 -27.75 -6.29 8.96
CA SER A 93 -26.42 -5.74 9.24
C SER A 93 -26.00 -4.72 8.18
N ARG A 94 -25.20 -3.75 8.60
CA ARG A 94 -24.55 -2.78 7.71
C ARG A 94 -23.73 -3.46 6.60
N SER A 95 -23.11 -4.61 6.88
CA SER A 95 -22.36 -5.38 5.87
C SER A 95 -23.28 -5.89 4.75
N LYS A 96 -24.49 -6.36 5.09
CA LYS A 96 -25.51 -6.79 4.11
C LYS A 96 -26.04 -5.60 3.31
N LEU A 97 -26.25 -4.44 3.95
CA LEU A 97 -26.61 -3.22 3.26
C LEU A 97 -25.55 -2.80 2.22
N PHE A 98 -24.27 -2.84 2.58
CA PHE A 98 -23.19 -2.53 1.62
C PHE A 98 -23.12 -3.53 0.47
N GLN A 99 -23.30 -4.83 0.73
CA GLN A 99 -23.38 -5.84 -0.33
C GLN A 99 -24.57 -5.57 -1.27
N HIS A 100 -25.73 -5.24 -0.72
CA HIS A 100 -26.89 -4.86 -1.49
C HIS A 100 -26.60 -3.64 -2.38
N ILE A 101 -26.05 -2.56 -1.81
CA ILE A 101 -25.72 -1.33 -2.55
C ILE A 101 -24.76 -1.62 -3.71
N LYS A 102 -23.76 -2.49 -3.51
CA LYS A 102 -22.82 -2.90 -4.56
C LYS A 102 -23.50 -3.76 -5.63
N ALA A 103 -24.35 -4.69 -5.24
CA ALA A 103 -25.02 -5.61 -6.15
C ALA A 103 -26.08 -4.92 -7.02
N THR A 104 -26.84 -3.99 -6.45
CA THR A 104 -27.88 -3.24 -7.19
C THR A 104 -27.37 -1.96 -7.84
N GLY A 105 -26.14 -1.54 -7.54
CA GLY A 105 -25.60 -0.28 -8.04
C GLY A 105 -26.23 0.96 -7.40
N HIS A 106 -26.75 0.85 -6.17
CA HIS A 106 -27.26 2.00 -5.40
C HIS A 106 -26.14 2.91 -4.85
N ALA A 107 -24.89 2.70 -5.28
CA ALA A 107 -23.76 3.57 -4.99
C ALA A 107 -23.89 4.89 -5.77
N LEU A 108 -24.98 5.63 -5.52
CA LEU A 108 -25.07 7.02 -5.90
C LEU A 108 -24.02 7.74 -5.05
N LEU A 109 -22.97 8.21 -5.73
CA LEU A 109 -22.03 9.22 -5.24
C LEU A 109 -22.86 10.36 -4.68
N LYS A 110 -23.17 10.32 -3.39
CA LYS A 110 -23.73 11.45 -2.67
C LYS A 110 -22.57 12.46 -2.67
N PRO A 111 -22.66 13.61 -3.37
CA PRO A 111 -21.77 14.70 -3.04
C PRO A 111 -22.05 14.99 -1.57
N SER A 112 -21.16 14.58 -0.69
CA SER A 112 -21.20 15.03 0.69
C SER A 112 -21.28 16.56 0.60
N PRO A 113 -22.27 17.22 1.21
CA PRO A 113 -22.19 18.66 1.40
C PRO A 113 -21.06 18.90 2.38
N THR A 114 -19.82 18.89 1.88
CA THR A 114 -18.72 19.65 2.47
C THR A 114 -18.99 21.10 2.11
N GLU A 115 -20.06 21.65 2.68
CA GLU A 115 -20.22 23.09 2.85
C GLU A 115 -19.17 23.51 3.89
N SER A 116 -17.99 23.90 3.41
CA SER A 116 -17.07 24.80 4.12
C SER A 116 -16.12 25.43 3.08
N GLU A 117 -16.69 26.03 2.04
CA GLU A 117 -16.03 27.15 1.35
C GLU A 117 -16.22 28.42 2.20
N GLU A 118 -15.41 28.60 3.26
CA GLU A 118 -15.25 29.94 3.85
C GLU A 118 -14.24 30.75 3.04
N LYS A 119 -14.70 31.23 1.87
CA LYS A 119 -14.14 32.41 1.19
C LYS A 119 -14.78 33.67 1.78
N GLY A 120 -14.23 34.15 2.90
CA GLY A 120 -14.61 35.41 3.55
C GLY A 120 -13.58 36.53 3.32
N LYS A 121 -13.92 37.49 2.44
CA LYS A 121 -13.22 38.73 2.08
C LYS A 121 -13.20 39.79 3.22
N LYS A 122 -12.11 40.56 3.33
CA LYS A 122 -11.99 42.06 3.50
C LYS A 122 -10.77 42.41 4.38
N LYS A 123 -9.67 42.97 3.88
CA LYS A 123 -9.41 44.40 3.53
C LYS A 123 -9.92 45.41 4.57
N LYS A 124 -8.97 46.13 5.20
CA LYS A 124 -8.98 47.57 5.61
C LYS A 124 -8.55 47.82 7.07
N ARG A 125 -7.25 48.03 7.30
CA ARG A 125 -6.67 49.33 7.68
C ARG A 125 -5.15 49.24 7.63
#